data_AF-A0A949GMY3-F1
#
_entry.id   AF-A0A949GMY3-F1
#
_cell.length_a   1.000
_cell.length_b   1.000
_cell.length_c   1.000
_cell.angle_alpha   90.00
_cell.angle_beta   90.00
_cell.angle_gamma   90.00
#
_symmetry.space_group_name_H-M   'P 1'
#
loop_
_entity.id
_entity.type
_entity.pdbx_description
1 polymer ?
#
loop_
_entity_poly.entity_id
_entity_poly.type
_entity_poly.pdbx_seq_one_letter_code
_entity_poly.pdbx_strand_id
1 'polypeptide(L)'
;MNQRTRLSLFVVQALIISLMMALLGRLFYLQVAATGKYKEAALNIQSRDIVVPATRGLIVDASGVPLAMNRVGLAVTVDRSVIDKQKDKGYSVVSRVSKILGLNPTDVWRHTRLCGEITSGDKTGCWVGNRFQPIPITKDADPEIALQ
;
A
#
# COMPACT_ATOMS: atom_id res chain seq x y z
N MET A 1 -48.64 46.18 -8.44
CA MET A 1 -47.40 45.42 -8.77
C MET A 1 -47.30 45.25 -10.28
N ASN A 2 -46.19 45.69 -10.88
CA ASN A 2 -46.00 45.82 -12.32
C ASN A 2 -46.00 44.44 -13.02
N GLN A 3 -46.74 44.28 -14.12
CA GLN A 3 -46.96 42.98 -14.79
C GLN A 3 -45.65 42.35 -15.30
N ARG A 4 -44.66 43.18 -15.67
CA ARG A 4 -43.32 42.76 -16.06
C ARG A 4 -42.55 42.07 -14.92
N THR A 5 -42.69 42.57 -13.69
CA THR A 5 -42.03 42.01 -12.50
C THR A 5 -42.61 40.65 -12.11
N ARG A 6 -43.93 40.44 -12.32
CA ARG A 6 -44.57 39.13 -12.09
C ARG A 6 -44.11 38.07 -13.10
N LEU A 7 -43.97 38.47 -14.37
CA LEU A 7 -43.44 37.61 -15.43
C LEU A 7 -41.98 37.25 -15.20
N SER A 8 -41.11 38.20 -14.82
CA SER A 8 -39.71 37.92 -14.54
C SER A 8 -39.54 36.99 -13.33
N LEU A 9 -40.34 37.16 -12.27
CA LEU A 9 -40.33 36.27 -11.11
C LEU A 9 -40.76 34.84 -11.49
N PHE A 10 -41.78 34.70 -12.33
CA PHE A 10 -42.23 33.39 -12.80
C PHE A 10 -41.16 32.66 -13.62
N VAL A 11 -40.45 33.38 -14.50
CA VAL A 11 -39.35 32.81 -15.29
C VAL A 11 -38.21 32.33 -14.40
N VAL A 12 -37.80 33.15 -13.43
CA VAL A 12 -36.74 32.77 -12.47
C VAL A 12 -37.16 31.57 -11.62
N GLN A 13 -38.41 31.53 -11.16
CA GLN A 13 -38.93 30.40 -10.38
C GLN A 13 -38.95 29.11 -11.21
N ALA A 14 -39.38 29.18 -12.48
CA ALA A 14 -39.36 28.04 -13.37
C ALA A 14 -37.94 27.53 -13.63
N LEU A 15 -36.96 28.43 -13.79
CA LEU A 15 -35.55 28.09 -13.95
C LEU A 15 -34.98 27.41 -12.69
N ILE A 16 -35.30 27.92 -11.50
CA ILE A 16 -34.83 27.31 -10.25
C ILE A 16 -35.43 25.90 -10.08
N ILE A 17 -36.74 25.74 -10.36
CA ILE A 17 -37.42 24.44 -10.26
C ILE A 17 -36.83 23.43 -11.25
N SER A 18 -36.56 23.84 -12.50
CA SER A 18 -35.96 22.93 -13.48
C SER A 18 -34.56 22.49 -13.06
N LEU A 19 -33.75 23.40 -12.50
CA LEU A 19 -32.42 23.09 -11.99
C LEU A 19 -32.50 22.13 -10.79
N MET A 20 -33.43 22.36 -9.86
CA MET A 20 -33.67 21.45 -8.73
C MET A 20 -34.11 20.06 -9.20
N MET A 21 -35.00 19.98 -10.19
CA MET A 21 -35.45 18.71 -10.74
C MET A 21 -34.32 17.94 -11.41
N ALA A 22 -33.43 18.62 -12.14
CA ALA A 22 -32.24 18.00 -12.72
C ALA A 22 -31.29 17.43 -11.65
N LEU A 23 -31.07 18.16 -10.55
CA LEU A 23 -30.25 17.68 -9.43
C LEU A 23 -30.88 16.49 -8.71
N LEU A 24 -32.21 16.51 -8.49
CA LEU A 24 -32.93 15.39 -7.90
C LEU A 24 -32.88 14.15 -8.80
N GLY A 25 -33.04 14.32 -10.12
CA GLY A 25 -32.87 13.24 -11.09
C GLY A 25 -31.45 12.65 -11.04
N ARG A 26 -30.43 13.51 -10.94
CA ARG A 26 -29.04 13.07 -10.78
C ARG A 26 -28.83 12.31 -9.48
N LEU A 27 -29.41 12.78 -8.37
CA LEU A 27 -29.33 12.11 -7.08
C LEU A 27 -30.00 10.74 -7.12
N PHE A 28 -31.19 10.66 -7.70
CA PHE A 28 -31.92 9.40 -7.90
C PHE A 28 -31.11 8.40 -8.73
N TYR A 29 -30.47 8.85 -9.82
CA TYR A 29 -29.60 7.99 -10.62
C TYR A 29 -28.46 7.39 -9.79
N LEU A 30 -27.78 8.20 -8.97
CA LEU A 30 -26.69 7.72 -8.12
C LEU A 30 -27.17 6.77 -7.02
N GLN A 31 -28.35 7.03 -6.44
CA GLN A 31 -28.88 6.25 -5.33
C GLN A 31 -29.59 4.96 -5.74
N VAL A 32 -30.23 4.90 -6.92
CA VAL A 32 -31.10 3.80 -7.34
C VAL A 32 -30.59 3.10 -8.60
N ALA A 33 -30.26 3.83 -9.66
CA ALA A 33 -29.83 3.21 -10.92
C ALA A 33 -28.39 2.69 -10.85
N ALA A 34 -27.51 3.39 -10.13
CA ALA A 34 -26.08 3.07 -10.04
C ALA A 34 -25.67 2.42 -8.70
N THR A 35 -26.61 2.02 -7.86
CA THR A 35 -26.34 1.51 -6.49
C THR A 35 -25.37 0.33 -6.49
N GLY A 36 -25.55 -0.64 -7.39
CA GLY A 36 -24.73 -1.85 -7.44
C GLY A 36 -23.25 -1.52 -7.68
N LYS A 37 -22.96 -0.69 -8.69
CA LYS A 37 -21.60 -0.28 -9.04
C LYS A 37 -20.88 0.43 -7.89
N TYR A 38 -21.56 1.38 -7.22
CA TYR A 38 -20.94 2.11 -6.11
C TYR A 38 -20.84 1.28 -4.83
N LYS A 39 -21.76 0.33 -4.63
CA LYS A 39 -21.68 -0.66 -3.54
C LYS A 39 -20.48 -1.59 -3.72
N GLU A 40 -20.27 -2.13 -4.92
CA GLU A 40 -19.11 -2.97 -5.23
C GLU A 40 -17.80 -2.18 -5.12
N ALA A 41 -17.77 -0.94 -5.61
CA ALA A 41 -16.60 -0.08 -5.43
C ALA A 41 -16.28 0.18 -3.94
N ALA A 42 -17.30 0.38 -3.10
CA ALA A 42 -17.12 0.53 -1.67
C ALA A 42 -16.63 -0.77 -0.99
N LEU A 43 -17.21 -1.92 -1.37
CA LEU A 43 -16.81 -3.22 -0.87
C LEU A 43 -15.36 -3.54 -1.23
N ASN A 44 -14.93 -3.30 -2.48
CA ASN A 44 -13.53 -3.52 -2.90
C ASN A 44 -12.51 -2.64 -2.19
N ILE A 45 -12.92 -1.48 -1.68
CA ILE A 45 -12.04 -0.63 -0.85
C ILE A 45 -11.97 -1.17 0.58
N GLN A 46 -13.09 -1.67 1.12
CA GLN A 46 -13.18 -2.15 2.51
C GLN A 46 -12.62 -3.55 2.69
N SER A 47 -12.99 -4.50 1.83
CA SER A 47 -12.48 -5.86 1.82
C SER A 47 -11.44 -6.00 0.72
N ARG A 48 -10.23 -6.36 1.12
CA ARG A 48 -9.22 -6.86 0.21
C ARG A 48 -9.20 -8.36 0.30
N ASP A 49 -9.42 -9.03 -0.82
CA ASP A 49 -9.19 -10.46 -0.91
C ASP A 49 -7.69 -10.71 -0.82
N ILE A 50 -7.28 -11.37 0.26
CA ILE A 50 -5.90 -11.80 0.46
C ILE A 50 -5.82 -13.25 -0.02
N VAL A 51 -5.12 -13.47 -1.13
CA VAL A 51 -4.82 -14.82 -1.60
C VAL A 51 -3.84 -15.45 -0.61
N VAL A 52 -4.32 -16.38 0.20
CA VAL A 52 -3.46 -17.20 1.07
C VAL A 52 -2.88 -18.32 0.21
N PRO A 53 -1.57 -18.30 -0.10
CA PRO A 53 -0.97 -19.34 -0.92
C PRO A 53 -1.05 -20.69 -0.20
N ALA A 54 -1.34 -21.75 -0.94
CA ALA A 54 -1.28 -23.10 -0.42
C ALA A 54 0.17 -23.50 -0.06
N THR A 55 0.35 -24.21 1.04
CA THR A 55 1.66 -24.75 1.43
C THR A 55 2.12 -25.81 0.43
N ARG A 56 3.40 -25.78 0.05
CA ARG A 56 3.97 -26.75 -0.90
C ARG A 56 3.98 -28.17 -0.29
N GLY A 57 3.81 -29.20 -1.11
CA GLY A 57 3.98 -30.59 -0.65
C GLY A 57 5.42 -30.86 -0.17
N LEU A 58 5.55 -31.73 0.84
CA LEU A 58 6.86 -32.23 1.29
C LEU A 58 7.48 -33.12 0.21
N ILE A 59 8.77 -32.96 -0.05
CA ILE A 59 9.53 -33.91 -0.88
C ILE A 59 10.21 -34.86 0.08
N VAL A 60 9.87 -36.15 0.00
CA VAL A 60 10.40 -37.21 0.87
C VAL A 60 11.20 -38.23 0.05
N ASP A 61 12.14 -38.91 0.70
CA ASP A 61 12.80 -40.08 0.14
C ASP A 61 11.89 -41.32 0.15
N ALA A 62 12.38 -42.47 -0.33
CA ALA A 62 11.62 -43.73 -0.37
C ALA A 62 11.25 -44.27 1.03
N SER A 63 11.92 -43.80 2.08
CA SER A 63 11.67 -44.17 3.48
C SER A 63 10.72 -43.20 4.18
N GLY A 64 10.31 -42.11 3.50
CA GLY A 64 9.45 -41.06 4.06
C GLY A 64 10.20 -39.94 4.77
N VAL A 65 11.53 -39.87 4.70
CA VAL A 65 12.34 -38.80 5.32
C VAL A 65 12.26 -37.54 4.46
N PRO A 66 11.89 -36.37 5.03
CA PRO A 66 11.78 -35.13 4.27
C PRO A 66 13.15 -34.61 3.81
N LEU A 67 13.30 -34.45 2.50
CA LEU A 67 14.46 -33.81 1.85
C LEU A 67 14.24 -32.31 1.62
N ALA A 68 12.98 -31.89 1.41
CA ALA A 68 12.61 -30.49 1.32
C ALA A 68 11.28 -30.23 2.05
N MET A 69 11.31 -29.25 2.95
CA MET A 69 10.17 -28.84 3.76
C MET A 69 9.97 -27.32 3.74
N ASN A 70 8.74 -26.88 4.04
CA ASN A 70 8.44 -25.46 4.20
C ASN A 70 8.63 -25.07 5.67
N ARG A 71 9.19 -23.88 5.90
CA ARG A 71 9.23 -23.23 7.21
C ARG A 71 8.58 -21.86 7.12
N VAL A 72 7.90 -21.45 8.17
CA VAL A 72 7.42 -20.07 8.28
C VAL A 72 8.62 -19.18 8.61
N GLY A 73 8.84 -18.14 7.82
CA GLY A 73 9.87 -17.13 8.05
C GLY A 73 9.24 -15.75 8.14
N LEU A 74 9.71 -14.94 9.08
CA LEU A 74 9.31 -13.53 9.21
C LEU A 74 10.37 -12.65 8.53
N ALA A 75 9.93 -11.85 7.57
CA ALA A 75 10.80 -10.91 6.89
C ALA A 75 10.55 -9.50 7.42
N VAL A 76 11.62 -8.82 7.84
CA VAL A 76 11.57 -7.39 8.18
C VAL A 76 11.95 -6.61 6.93
N THR A 77 11.04 -5.78 6.44
CA THR A 77 11.24 -4.98 5.23
C THR A 77 11.22 -3.50 5.52
N VAL A 78 11.95 -2.72 4.74
CA VAL A 78 11.95 -1.25 4.80
C VAL A 78 11.37 -0.66 3.52
N ASP A 79 10.51 0.34 3.68
CA ASP A 79 9.94 1.10 2.58
C ASP A 79 10.79 2.35 2.30
N ARG A 80 11.38 2.39 1.10
CA ARG A 80 12.21 3.51 0.63
C ARG A 80 11.43 4.83 0.59
N SER A 81 10.16 4.78 0.19
CA SER A 81 9.30 5.95 0.02
C SER A 81 8.99 6.67 1.34
N VAL A 82 9.09 5.95 2.46
CA VAL A 82 8.87 6.48 3.81
C VAL A 82 10.19 6.99 4.39
N ILE A 83 11.27 6.21 4.32
CA ILE A 83 12.55 6.59 4.92
C ILE A 83 13.21 7.80 4.20
N ASP A 84 13.00 7.95 2.88
CA ASP A 84 13.54 9.10 2.13
C ASP A 84 12.93 10.44 2.55
N LYS A 85 11.71 10.42 3.10
CA LYS A 85 11.02 11.64 3.56
C LYS A 85 11.56 12.14 4.91
N GLN A 86 12.37 11.35 5.60
CA GLN A 86 12.96 11.75 6.88
C GLN A 86 14.19 12.64 6.66
N LYS A 87 14.47 13.53 7.62
CA LYS A 87 15.57 14.52 7.53
C LYS A 87 16.95 13.87 7.35
N ASP A 88 17.13 12.68 7.92
CA ASP A 88 18.36 11.87 7.88
C ASP A 88 18.30 10.78 6.80
N LYS A 89 17.33 10.84 5.89
CA LYS A 89 16.98 9.79 4.91
C LYS A 89 16.74 8.42 5.56
N GLY A 90 16.39 8.39 6.85
CA GLY A 90 16.07 7.21 7.67
C GLY A 90 17.27 6.48 8.26
N TYR A 91 18.47 7.08 8.28
CA TYR A 91 19.68 6.41 8.78
C TYR A 91 19.55 6.01 10.25
N SER A 92 18.97 6.87 11.09
CA SER A 92 18.77 6.60 12.52
C SER A 92 17.84 5.40 12.77
N VAL A 93 16.77 5.28 11.98
CA VAL A 93 15.81 4.17 12.06
C VAL A 93 16.47 2.88 11.62
N VAL A 94 17.14 2.88 10.47
CA VAL A 94 17.85 1.70 9.97
C VAL A 94 18.93 1.26 10.94
N SER A 95 19.69 2.20 11.52
CA SER A 95 20.71 1.89 12.53
C SER A 95 20.13 1.24 13.77
N ARG A 96 18.99 1.73 14.26
CA ARG A 96 18.31 1.17 15.44
C ARG A 96 17.79 -0.25 15.17
N VAL A 97 17.11 -0.44 14.05
CA VAL A 97 16.59 -1.76 13.64
C VAL A 97 17.73 -2.74 13.42
N SER A 98 18.84 -2.31 12.80
CA SER A 98 20.01 -3.16 12.58
C SER A 98 20.63 -3.64 13.89
N LYS A 99 20.72 -2.77 14.91
CA LYS A 99 21.21 -3.16 16.25
C LYS A 99 20.34 -4.21 16.92
N ILE A 100 19.01 -4.07 16.80
CA ILE A 100 18.06 -5.05 17.33
C ILE A 100 18.21 -6.40 16.64
N LEU A 101 18.42 -6.40 15.32
CA LEU A 101 18.64 -7.60 14.51
C LEU A 101 20.07 -8.16 14.59
N GLY A 102 20.99 -7.53 15.34
CA GLY A 102 22.40 -7.93 15.39
C GLY A 102 23.16 -7.75 14.08
N LEU A 103 22.65 -6.93 13.15
CA LEU A 103 23.24 -6.67 11.84
C LEU A 103 24.09 -5.40 11.87
N ASN A 104 25.08 -5.32 10.97
CA ASN A 104 25.89 -4.13 10.82
C ASN A 104 25.08 -2.98 10.20
N PRO A 105 24.89 -1.84 10.91
CA PRO A 105 24.12 -0.70 10.41
C PRO A 105 24.57 -0.15 9.06
N THR A 106 25.88 -0.16 8.77
CA THR A 106 26.41 0.38 7.51
C THR A 106 26.05 -0.49 6.32
N ASP A 107 26.02 -1.80 6.53
CA ASP A 107 25.77 -2.79 5.48
C ASP A 107 24.28 -2.83 5.17
N VAL A 108 23.43 -2.81 6.21
CA VAL A 108 21.98 -2.69 6.04
C VAL A 108 21.63 -1.38 5.35
N TRP A 109 22.21 -0.25 5.78
CA TRP A 109 21.97 1.04 5.13
C TRP A 109 22.30 1.00 3.64
N ARG A 110 23.45 0.42 3.27
CA ARG A 110 23.84 0.24 1.87
C ARG A 110 22.86 -0.64 1.11
N HIS A 111 22.38 -1.72 1.73
CA HIS A 111 21.39 -2.62 1.17
C HIS A 111 20.03 -1.93 0.93
N THR A 112 19.71 -0.86 1.66
CA THR A 112 18.49 -0.06 1.39
C THR A 112 18.61 0.89 0.20
N ARG A 113 19.82 1.13 -0.33
CA ARG A 113 20.08 2.10 -1.40
C ARG A 113 20.22 1.41 -2.74
N LEU A 114 19.76 2.10 -3.79
CA LEU A 114 19.93 1.63 -5.16
C LEU A 114 21.41 1.67 -5.54
N CYS A 115 21.87 0.67 -6.28
CA CYS A 115 23.26 0.59 -6.75
C CYS A 115 23.74 1.82 -7.52
N GLY A 116 22.83 2.55 -8.20
CA GLY A 116 23.13 3.78 -8.92
C GLY A 116 23.26 5.04 -8.06
N GLU A 117 22.77 5.03 -6.82
CA GLU A 117 22.85 6.18 -5.90
C GLU A 117 24.20 6.25 -5.15
N ILE A 118 24.92 5.13 -5.08
CA ILE A 118 26.19 5.04 -4.37
C ILE A 118 27.32 5.46 -5.33
N THR A 119 27.68 6.74 -5.26
CA THR A 119 28.71 7.34 -6.13
C THR A 119 30.14 7.18 -5.59
N SER A 120 30.30 6.93 -4.29
CA SER A 120 31.60 6.72 -3.63
C SER A 120 31.50 5.66 -2.52
N GLY A 121 32.45 4.73 -2.47
CA GLY A 121 32.49 3.60 -1.53
C GLY A 121 32.24 2.23 -2.16
N ASP A 122 32.22 1.20 -1.31
CA ASP A 122 31.95 -0.19 -1.70
C ASP A 122 30.49 -0.37 -2.14
N LYS A 123 30.27 -0.90 -3.36
CA LYS A 123 28.95 -1.14 -3.97
C LYS A 123 28.42 -2.55 -3.70
N THR A 124 29.19 -3.38 -3.02
CA THR A 124 28.80 -4.77 -2.75
C THR A 124 27.56 -4.80 -1.87
N GLY A 125 26.53 -5.51 -2.32
CA GLY A 125 25.27 -5.69 -1.57
C GLY A 125 24.28 -4.52 -1.67
N CYS A 126 24.34 -3.67 -2.70
CA CYS A 126 23.30 -2.66 -2.96
C CYS A 126 21.98 -3.25 -3.48
N TRP A 127 20.88 -2.52 -3.34
CA TRP A 127 19.57 -2.94 -3.82
C TRP A 127 19.51 -2.93 -5.35
N VAL A 128 19.17 -4.09 -5.93
CA VAL A 128 19.01 -4.30 -7.38
C VAL A 128 17.57 -4.19 -7.86
N GLY A 129 16.61 -4.11 -6.93
CA GLY A 129 15.19 -4.01 -7.24
C GLY A 129 14.76 -2.57 -7.53
N ASN A 130 13.44 -2.36 -7.59
CA ASN A 130 12.89 -1.03 -7.78
C ASN A 130 12.76 -0.28 -6.44
N ARG A 131 12.61 1.05 -6.49
CA ARG A 131 12.50 1.91 -5.29
C ARG A 131 11.18 1.79 -4.52
N PHE A 132 10.16 1.17 -5.10
CA PHE A 132 8.81 1.08 -4.53
C PHE A 132 8.52 -0.31 -3.96
N GLN A 133 9.45 -1.24 -4.13
CA GLN A 133 9.40 -2.56 -3.55
C GLN A 133 9.86 -2.48 -2.09
N PRO A 134 9.19 -3.18 -1.17
CA PRO A 134 9.68 -3.34 0.19
C PRO A 134 11.05 -4.05 0.14
N ILE A 135 12.08 -3.40 0.67
CA ILE A 135 13.44 -3.92 0.66
C ILE A 135 13.62 -4.82 1.89
N PRO A 136 13.84 -6.14 1.75
CA PRO A 136 14.04 -7.03 2.88
C PRO A 136 15.39 -6.76 3.55
N ILE A 137 15.38 -6.47 4.85
CA ILE A 137 16.58 -6.38 5.69
C ILE A 137 17.00 -7.78 6.15
N THR A 138 16.03 -8.59 6.56
CA THR A 138 16.22 -10.01 6.90
C THR A 138 15.05 -10.83 6.36
N LYS A 139 15.31 -12.09 6.03
CA LYS A 139 14.33 -13.06 5.54
C LYS A 139 13.85 -14.02 6.64
N ASP A 140 14.60 -14.11 7.73
CA ASP A 140 14.34 -14.99 8.87
C ASP A 140 14.64 -14.19 10.14
N ALA A 141 13.68 -13.39 10.59
CA ALA A 141 13.73 -12.72 11.89
C ALA A 141 13.14 -13.62 12.98
N ASP A 142 13.70 -13.52 14.18
CA ASP A 142 13.09 -14.11 15.38
C ASP A 142 11.70 -13.45 15.63
N PRO A 143 10.62 -14.23 15.79
CA PRO A 143 9.28 -13.70 16.04
C PRO A 143 9.20 -12.75 17.24
N GLU A 144 9.96 -13.00 18.31
CA GLU A 144 9.95 -12.13 19.49
C GLU A 144 10.57 -10.76 19.20
N ILE A 145 11.58 -10.73 18.33
CA ILE A 145 12.28 -9.51 17.93
C ILE A 145 11.48 -8.75 16.84
N ALA A 146 10.81 -9.48 15.94
CA ALA A 146 10.10 -8.91 14.80
C ALA A 146 8.74 -8.27 15.15
N LEU A 147 8.11 -8.68 16.25
CA LEU A 147 6.77 -8.24 16.66
C LEU A 147 6.77 -7.18 17.79
N GLN A 148 7.93 -6.74 18.25
CA GLN A 148 8.08 -5.60 19.17
C GLN A 148 7.81 -4.25 18.47
#